data_AF-A0A4U3ALC9-F1
#
_entry.id   AF-A0A4U3ALC9-F1
#
_cell.length_a   1.000
_cell.length_b   1.000
_cell.length_c   1.000
_cell.angle_alpha   90.00
_cell.angle_beta   90.00
_cell.angle_gamma   90.00
#
_symmetry.space_group_name_H-M   'P 1'
#
loop_
_entity.id
_entity.type
_entity.pdbx_description
1 polymer ?
#
loop_
_entity_poly.entity_id
_entity_poly.type
_entity_poly.pdbx_seq_one_letter_code
_entity_poly.pdbx_strand_id
1 'polypeptide(L)' 'MFNKAIVIGGSIARKLAAKALSSTFKEVIIIDAGERWDGKSSRKRVPQSNHPHVLLKGGEKAIEELF' A
#
# COMPACT_ATOMS: atom_id res chain seq x y z
N MET A 1 -10.65 20.14 11.81
CA MET A 1 -10.55 19.03 10.83
C MET A 1 -9.08 18.70 10.63
N PHE A 2 -8.67 17.44 10.70
CA PHE A 2 -7.29 17.06 10.42
C PHE A 2 -7.04 17.16 8.90
N ASN A 3 -6.07 17.96 8.48
CA ASN A 3 -5.77 18.14 7.04
C ASN A 3 -4.80 17.08 6.49
N LYS A 4 -4.04 16.42 7.36
CA LYS A 4 -2.99 15.48 6.99
C LYS A 4 -3.18 14.13 7.68
N ALA A 5 -2.89 13.06 6.97
CA ALA A 5 -2.77 11.72 7.53
C ALA A 5 -1.37 11.14 7.25
N ILE A 6 -0.82 10.41 8.22
CA ILE A 6 0.45 9.70 8.09
C ILE A 6 0.17 8.21 8.09
N VAL A 7 0.66 7.51 7.07
CA VAL A 7 0.60 6.05 6.93
C VAL A 7 2.00 5.49 7.03
N ILE A 8 2.23 4.63 8.03
CA ILE A 8 3.55 4.01 8.26
C ILE A 8 3.60 2.64 7.56
N GLY A 9 4.60 2.49 6.68
CA GLY A 9 4.87 1.33 5.84
C GLY A 9 4.29 1.47 4.43
N GLY A 10 5.03 1.05 3.41
CA GLY A 10 4.61 1.07 2.00
C GLY A 10 4.24 -0.31 1.45
N SER A 11 3.69 -1.21 2.28
CA SER A 11 3.12 -2.48 1.82
C SER A 11 1.82 -2.27 1.05
N ILE A 12 1.34 -3.29 0.34
CA ILE A 12 0.06 -3.21 -0.40
C ILE A 12 -1.10 -2.78 0.52
N ALA A 13 -1.24 -3.40 1.70
CA ALA A 13 -2.29 -3.06 2.66
C ALA A 13 -2.25 -1.58 3.08
N ARG A 14 -1.06 -1.02 3.30
CA ARG A 14 -0.89 0.38 3.69
C ARG A 14 -1.14 1.35 2.54
N LYS A 15 -0.79 0.99 1.30
CA LYS A 15 -1.15 1.78 0.11
C LYS A 15 -2.66 1.83 -0.13
N LEU A 16 -3.36 0.71 0.08
CA LEU A 16 -4.83 0.67 0.03
C LEU A 16 -5.43 1.57 1.10
N ALA A 17 -4.94 1.49 2.34
CA ALA A 17 -5.37 2.39 3.42
C ALA A 17 -5.09 3.87 3.08
N ALA A 18 -3.92 4.19 2.50
CA ALA A 18 -3.60 5.55 2.09
C ALA A 18 -4.54 6.09 1.02
N LYS A 19 -4.92 5.26 0.04
CA LYS A 19 -5.90 5.64 -0.99
C LYS A 19 -7.31 5.82 -0.41
N ALA A 20 -7.73 4.98 0.52
CA ALA A 20 -9.00 5.19 1.23
C ALA A 20 -9.01 6.52 2.00
N LEU A 21 -7.91 6.84 2.69
CA LEU A 21 -7.75 8.10 3.44
C LEU A 21 -7.68 9.34 2.53
N SER A 22 -7.20 9.21 1.29
CA SER A 22 -7.06 10.36 0.38
C SER A 22 -8.40 10.96 -0.06
N SER A 23 -9.52 10.25 0.16
CA SER A 23 -10.87 10.80 -0.05
C SER A 23 -11.26 11.85 1.00
N THR A 24 -10.63 11.81 2.17
CA THR A 24 -11.03 12.60 3.35
C THR A 24 -9.96 13.62 3.76
N PHE A 25 -8.68 13.28 3.60
CA PHE A 25 -7.55 14.14 3.97
C PHE A 25 -6.97 14.84 2.76
N LYS A 26 -6.61 16.13 2.92
CA LYS A 26 -5.98 16.93 1.87
C LYS A 26 -4.60 16.38 1.47
N GLU A 27 -3.89 15.79 2.42
CA GLU A 27 -2.56 15.23 2.19
C GLU A 27 -2.41 13.91 2.96
N VAL A 28 -1.97 12.85 2.27
CA VAL A 28 -1.65 11.56 2.87
C VAL A 28 -0.18 11.26 2.61
N ILE A 29 0.60 11.18 3.69
CA ILE A 29 2.04 10.95 3.62
C ILE A 29 2.32 9.49 3.99
N ILE A 30 2.96 8.76 3.09
CA ILE A 30 3.41 7.38 3.35
C ILE A 30 4.89 7.41 3.72
N ILE A 31 5.23 6.88 4.89
CA ILE A 31 6.62 6.77 5.36
C ILE A 31 7.02 5.30 5.35
N ASP A 32 8.12 4.96 4.69
CA ASP A 32 8.65 3.60 4.62
C ASP A 32 10.10 3.56 5.08
N ALA A 33 10.44 2.60 5.94
CA ALA A 33 11.82 2.38 6.37
C ALA A 33 12.66 1.65 5.29
N GLY A 34 12.03 1.22 4.19
CA GLY A 34 12.63 0.54 3.05
C GLY A 34 13.47 1.44 2.17
N GLU A 35 14.56 0.88 1.65
CA GLU A 35 15.15 1.38 0.40
C GLU A 35 14.12 1.28 -0.72
N ARG A 36 14.30 2.12 -1.76
CA ARG A 36 13.47 2.06 -2.95
C ARG A 36 13.59 0.67 -3.57
N TRP A 37 12.47 -0.03 -3.65
CA TRP A 37 12.38 -1.35 -4.25
C TRP A 37 12.11 -1.20 -5.76
N ASP A 38 12.93 -1.85 -6.59
CA ASP A 38 12.86 -1.78 -8.06
C ASP A 38 11.92 -2.81 -8.69
N GLY A 39 11.31 -3.67 -7.86
CA GLY A 39 10.38 -4.71 -8.29
C GLY A 39 11.04 -5.99 -8.81
N LYS A 40 12.37 -6.05 -8.91
CA LYS A 40 13.07 -7.20 -9.52
C LYS A 40 13.39 -8.32 -8.53
N SER A 41 13.62 -7.97 -7.27
CA SER A 41 13.97 -8.94 -6.22
C SER A 41 12.86 -9.07 -5.18
N SER A 42 12.94 -10.07 -4.30
CA SER A 42 12.15 -10.04 -3.07
C SER A 42 12.42 -8.78 -2.25
N ARG A 43 11.37 -8.25 -1.64
CA ARG A 43 11.45 -7.01 -0.86
C ARG A 43 12.01 -7.29 0.53
N LYS A 44 13.00 -6.51 0.97
CA LYS A 44 13.52 -6.60 2.35
C LYS A 44 12.38 -6.46 3.37
N ARG A 45 12.47 -7.24 4.46
CA ARG A 45 11.49 -7.27 5.57
C ARG A 45 10.08 -7.72 5.19
N VAL A 46 9.94 -8.46 4.08
CA VAL A 46 8.71 -9.18 3.73
C VAL A 46 9.09 -10.64 3.43
N PRO A 47 9.35 -11.49 4.45
CA PRO A 47 9.78 -12.88 4.23
C PRO A 47 8.83 -13.68 3.33
N GLN A 48 7.54 -13.33 3.38
CA GLN A 48 6.49 -13.93 2.57
C GLN A 48 6.58 -13.55 1.08
N SER A 49 7.40 -12.59 0.66
CA SER A 49 7.49 -12.21 -0.77
C SER A 49 8.03 -13.32 -1.66
N ASN A 50 8.65 -14.35 -1.08
CA ASN A 50 9.13 -15.53 -1.79
C ASN A 50 8.02 -16.55 -2.08
N HIS A 51 6.81 -16.35 -1.56
CA HIS A 51 5.68 -17.24 -1.78
C HIS A 51 4.72 -16.66 -2.82
N PRO A 52 4.00 -17.50 -3.58
CA PRO A 52 2.96 -17.02 -4.48
C PRO A 52 1.80 -16.41 -3.69
N HIS A 53 1.39 -15.20 -4.09
CA HIS A 53 0.22 -14.50 -3.55
C HIS A 53 -0.81 -14.36 -4.67
N VAL A 54 -1.92 -15.11 -4.58
CA VAL A 54 -3.01 -15.02 -5.55
C VAL A 54 -3.98 -13.92 -5.14
N LEU A 55 -4.30 -12.99 -6.05
CA LEU A 55 -5.36 -12.03 -5.87
C LEU A 55 -6.67 -12.61 -6.46
N LEU A 56 -7.68 -12.78 -5.61
CA LEU A 56 -8.99 -13.23 -6.06
C LEU A 56 -9.66 -12.14 -6.90
N LYS A 57 -10.47 -12.54 -7.90
CA LYS A 57 -11.12 -11.60 -8.83
C LYS A 57 -11.97 -10.52 -8.12
N GLY A 58 -12.62 -10.86 -7.02
CA GLY A 58 -13.36 -9.87 -6.22
C GLY A 58 -12.46 -8.82 -5.57
N GLY A 59 -11.28 -9.22 -5.08
CA GLY A 59 -10.29 -8.31 -4.51
C GLY A 59 -9.64 -7.43 -5.58
N GLU A 60 -9.38 -7.98 -6.77
CA GLU A 60 -8.92 -7.20 -7.93
C GLU A 60 -9.92 -6.09 -8.28
N LYS A 61 -11.20 -6.43 -8.47
CA LYS A 61 -12.25 -5.44 -8.77
C LYS A 61 -12.37 -4.36 -7.70
N ALA A 62 -12.32 -4.74 -6.43
CA ALA A 62 -12.38 -3.77 -5.33
C ALA A 62 -11.18 -2.81 -5.32
N ILE A 63 -10.00 -3.29 -5.72
CA ILE A 63 -8.82 -2.43 -5.88
C ILE A 63 -8.99 -1.52 -7.09
N GLU A 64 -9.48 -2.02 -8.22
CA GLU A 64 -9.76 -1.21 -9.42
C GLU A 64 -10.77 -0.09 -9.11
N GLU A 65 -11.86 -0.39 -8.40
CA GLU A 65 -12.87 0.60 -7.99
C GLU A 65 -12.30 1.64 -7.01
N LEU A 66 -11.35 1.22 -6.16
CA LEU A 66 -10.72 2.11 -5.20
C LEU A 66 -9.76 3.11 -5.87
N PHE A 67 -9.16 2.78 -7.03
CA PHE A 67 -8.10 3.56 -7.67
C PHE A 67 -8.54 4.47 -8.81
#